data_AF-A0A8C4N509-F1
#
_entry.id   AF-A0A8C4N509-F1
#
_cell.length_a   1.000
_cell.length_b   1.000
_cell.length_c   1.000
_cell.angle_alpha   90.00
_cell.angle_beta   90.00
_cell.angle_gamma   90.00
#
_symmetry.space_group_name_H-M   'P 1'
#
loop_
_entity.id
_entity.type
_entity.pdbx_description
1 polymer ?
#
loop_
_entity_poly.entity_id
_entity_poly.type
_entity_poly.pdbx_seq_one_letter_code
_entity_poly.pdbx_strand_id
1 'polypeptide(L)'
;MYNISVFTISGNLDSQDSTTTTGQTVPATVHGLSCTPNKVNNLTTINVRWEPAEGDSTLYNITYMAKYYIDTKWDTTSNEDMMIYNLTPGRIYSIIVFTISSDLKSQNPAITTCQTVPATVHGLNCTPNKDNRTTVLDVFWEPVDGDCTGYHILCQASNTDDDSYSGDSYNHHFTCRELTPGRMYNVSVFTISGDFSSRSTFSFGQTEPANVPSVNVAGYGKRAVVVKWDPARGDKDAYFVDLYAEDKLIHSVNTSVIDNVLDDAEVIIDHLNFDFQYDAIVKTHSHALNSTGTCSSGHSLYLLHNFKP
;
A
#
# COMPACT_ATOMS: atom_id res chain seq x y z
N MET A 1 30.06 32.60 -36.02
CA MET A 1 30.50 32.61 -37.44
C MET A 1 31.91 33.17 -37.52
N TYR A 2 32.82 32.47 -38.18
CA TYR A 2 34.22 32.85 -38.30
C TYR A 2 34.54 33.30 -39.73
N ASN A 3 35.32 34.37 -39.87
CA ASN A 3 35.91 34.78 -41.13
C ASN A 3 37.36 34.26 -41.20
N ILE A 4 37.67 33.47 -42.21
CA ILE A 4 38.97 32.82 -42.40
C ILE A 4 39.62 33.46 -43.61
N SER A 5 40.77 34.09 -43.42
CA SER A 5 41.53 34.76 -44.48
C SER A 5 42.88 34.08 -44.68
N VAL A 6 43.23 33.74 -45.92
CA VAL A 6 44.49 33.09 -46.28
C VAL A 6 45.33 34.05 -47.12
N PHE A 7 46.57 34.27 -46.69
CA PHE A 7 47.58 35.08 -47.38
C PHE A 7 48.74 34.18 -47.84
N THR A 8 49.37 34.51 -48.95
CA THR A 8 50.59 33.82 -49.41
C THR A 8 51.81 34.65 -49.02
N ILE A 9 52.82 34.03 -48.43
CA ILE A 9 54.06 34.70 -48.02
C ILE A 9 55.23 34.12 -48.83
N SER A 10 56.03 35.00 -49.45
CA SER A 10 57.28 34.65 -50.15
C SER A 10 58.42 35.54 -49.67
N GLY A 11 59.29 35.00 -48.81
CA GLY A 11 60.34 35.78 -48.15
C GLY A 11 59.75 36.81 -47.19
N ASN A 12 59.98 38.10 -47.46
CA ASN A 12 59.44 39.24 -46.69
C ASN A 12 58.24 39.92 -47.39
N LEU A 13 57.64 39.26 -48.38
CA LEU A 13 56.52 39.80 -49.17
C LEU A 13 55.26 38.96 -48.94
N ASP A 14 54.19 39.63 -48.53
CA ASP A 14 52.85 39.06 -48.42
C ASP A 14 52.05 39.36 -49.70
N SER A 15 51.07 38.50 -50.02
CA SER A 15 50.13 38.77 -51.12
C SER A 15 49.31 40.04 -50.85
N GLN A 16 49.09 40.86 -51.88
CA GLN A 16 48.27 42.08 -51.76
C GLN A 16 46.82 41.78 -51.37
N ASP A 17 46.27 40.69 -51.90
CA ASP A 17 44.93 40.24 -51.61
C ASP A 17 44.95 38.97 -50.76
N SER A 18 43.96 38.82 -49.89
CA SER A 18 43.65 37.56 -49.22
C SER A 18 42.50 36.85 -49.92
N THR A 19 42.55 35.52 -49.90
CA THR A 19 41.36 34.71 -50.18
C THR A 19 40.62 34.52 -48.87
N THR A 20 39.38 35.00 -48.79
CA THR A 20 38.55 34.88 -47.60
C THR A 20 37.41 33.89 -47.78
N THR A 21 37.09 33.15 -46.74
CA THR A 21 35.90 32.29 -46.66
C THR A 21 35.30 32.36 -45.26
N THR A 22 34.04 32.00 -45.11
CA THR A 22 33.36 31.95 -43.81
C THR A 22 33.08 30.52 -43.39
N GLY A 23 33.16 30.25 -42.09
CA GLY A 23 32.83 28.95 -41.51
C GLY A 23 32.10 29.07 -40.18
N GLN A 24 31.40 28.01 -39.79
CA GLN A 24 30.84 27.84 -38.46
C GLN A 24 31.33 26.55 -37.84
N THR A 25 31.59 26.56 -36.54
CA THR A 25 31.89 25.36 -35.77
C THR A 25 30.59 24.68 -35.37
N VAL A 26 30.60 23.35 -35.30
CA VAL A 26 29.48 22.59 -34.74
C VAL A 26 29.39 22.86 -33.23
N PRO A 27 28.19 23.09 -32.67
CA PRO A 27 28.07 23.35 -31.24
C PRO A 27 28.50 22.14 -30.39
N ALA A 28 29.06 22.41 -29.21
CA ALA A 28 29.40 21.38 -28.23
C ALA A 28 28.14 20.70 -27.68
N THR A 29 28.29 19.48 -27.15
CA THR A 29 27.19 18.80 -26.43
C THR A 29 27.01 19.41 -25.05
N VAL A 30 25.80 19.30 -24.49
CA VAL A 30 25.55 19.72 -23.11
C VAL A 30 26.27 18.81 -22.11
N HIS A 31 26.55 19.34 -20.92
CA HIS A 31 27.18 18.60 -19.82
C HIS A 31 26.22 18.53 -18.61
N GLY A 32 26.55 17.72 -17.60
CA GLY A 32 25.74 17.65 -16.38
C GLY A 32 24.28 17.19 -16.57
N LEU A 33 23.95 16.52 -17.67
CA LEU A 33 22.58 16.08 -17.97
C LEU A 33 22.05 15.18 -16.85
N SER A 34 20.98 15.63 -16.20
CA SER A 34 20.30 14.90 -15.15
C SER A 34 18.79 14.94 -15.35
N CYS A 35 18.15 13.87 -14.90
CA CYS A 35 16.72 13.67 -15.01
C CYS A 35 16.17 13.22 -13.66
N THR A 36 15.06 13.82 -13.25
CA THR A 36 14.43 13.55 -11.94
C THR A 36 12.94 13.36 -12.14
N PRO A 37 12.36 12.20 -11.78
CA PRO A 37 10.93 12.01 -11.88
C PRO A 37 10.23 12.79 -10.77
N ASN A 38 9.03 13.28 -11.05
CA ASN A 38 8.25 13.97 -10.04
C ASN A 38 7.62 12.94 -9.07
N LYS A 39 8.04 13.00 -7.80
CA LYS A 39 7.66 12.02 -6.76
C LYS A 39 6.40 12.37 -5.98
N VAL A 40 5.85 13.57 -6.15
CA VAL A 40 4.90 14.14 -5.19
C VAL A 40 3.56 14.48 -5.84
N ASN A 41 3.56 15.10 -7.03
CA ASN A 41 2.35 15.77 -7.53
C ASN A 41 1.87 15.23 -8.88
N ASN A 42 2.76 14.65 -9.68
CA ASN A 42 2.43 14.22 -11.04
C ASN A 42 3.32 13.07 -11.51
N LEU A 43 2.81 11.85 -11.39
CA LEU A 43 3.51 10.61 -11.74
C LEU A 43 3.82 10.48 -13.25
N THR A 44 3.28 11.39 -14.07
CA THR A 44 3.42 11.42 -15.53
C THR A 44 4.44 12.44 -16.02
N THR A 45 5.33 12.91 -15.13
CA THR A 45 6.30 13.98 -15.45
C THR A 45 7.74 13.66 -15.04
N ILE A 46 8.69 14.11 -15.86
CA ILE A 46 10.13 14.06 -15.57
C ILE A 46 10.71 15.45 -15.80
N ASN A 47 11.45 15.95 -14.81
CA ASN A 47 12.22 17.17 -14.93
C ASN A 47 13.63 16.84 -15.41
N VAL A 48 14.05 17.48 -16.50
CA VAL A 48 15.35 17.31 -17.13
C VAL A 48 16.11 18.62 -17.03
N ARG A 49 17.38 18.57 -16.68
CA ARG A 49 18.26 19.73 -16.59
C ARG A 49 19.66 19.39 -17.04
N TRP A 50 20.38 20.37 -17.55
CA TRP A 50 21.77 20.24 -17.99
C TRP A 50 22.53 21.53 -17.73
N GLU A 51 23.84 21.47 -17.92
CA GLU A 51 24.71 22.63 -17.96
C GLU A 51 24.89 23.08 -19.41
N PRO A 52 24.93 24.41 -19.68
CA PRO A 52 25.14 24.93 -21.03
C PRO A 52 26.37 24.33 -21.70
N ALA A 53 26.25 24.06 -23.00
CA ALA A 53 27.38 23.67 -23.81
C ALA A 53 28.35 24.85 -23.98
N GLU A 54 29.65 24.56 -24.18
CA GLU A 54 30.63 25.60 -24.47
C GLU A 54 30.30 26.33 -25.80
N GLY A 55 30.40 27.66 -25.77
CA GLY A 55 30.12 28.55 -26.90
C GLY A 55 28.72 29.16 -26.89
N ASP A 56 28.35 29.82 -27.99
CA ASP A 56 27.05 30.49 -28.13
C ASP A 56 25.96 29.46 -28.49
N SER A 57 25.44 28.77 -27.48
CA SER A 57 24.27 27.91 -27.60
C SER A 57 22.98 28.76 -27.63
N THR A 58 22.06 28.41 -28.53
CA THR A 58 20.84 29.21 -28.74
C THR A 58 19.56 28.46 -28.39
N LEU A 59 19.56 27.15 -28.60
CA LEU A 59 18.42 26.27 -28.40
C LEU A 59 18.91 24.86 -28.04
N TYR A 60 18.06 24.10 -27.36
CA TYR A 60 18.27 22.70 -27.06
C TYR A 60 17.13 21.89 -27.66
N ASN A 61 17.45 20.75 -28.28
CA ASN A 61 16.46 19.77 -28.74
C ASN A 61 16.49 18.56 -27.83
N ILE A 62 15.35 18.29 -27.21
CA ILE A 62 15.16 17.22 -26.24
C ILE A 62 14.29 16.18 -26.90
N THR A 63 14.89 15.04 -27.22
CA THR A 63 14.20 13.87 -27.71
C THR A 63 14.02 12.86 -26.58
N TYR A 64 12.83 12.28 -26.45
CA TYR A 64 12.53 11.30 -25.43
C TYR A 64 11.69 10.15 -25.98
N MET A 65 12.01 8.93 -25.54
CA MET A 65 11.35 7.71 -26.00
C MET A 65 11.23 6.70 -24.85
N ALA A 66 10.10 6.00 -24.80
CA ALA A 66 9.92 4.91 -23.85
C ALA A 66 10.87 3.76 -24.21
N LYS A 67 11.51 3.18 -23.20
CA LYS A 67 12.40 2.02 -23.38
C LYS A 67 11.59 0.88 -24.02
N TYR A 68 12.11 0.28 -25.08
CA TYR A 68 11.47 -0.77 -25.90
C TYR A 68 10.36 -0.31 -26.85
N TYR A 69 10.07 0.99 -26.95
CA TYR A 69 9.15 1.54 -27.95
C TYR A 69 9.90 2.35 -29.00
N ILE A 70 9.35 2.39 -30.20
CA ILE A 70 9.90 3.16 -31.34
C ILE A 70 9.32 4.59 -31.35
N ASP A 71 8.20 4.82 -30.65
CA ASP A 71 7.56 6.13 -30.59
C ASP A 71 8.49 7.16 -29.94
N THR A 72 8.89 8.13 -30.73
CA THR A 72 9.89 9.13 -30.38
C THR A 72 9.22 10.50 -30.39
N LYS A 73 9.27 11.18 -29.26
CA LYS A 73 8.76 12.54 -29.10
C LYS A 73 9.92 13.50 -28.92
N TRP A 74 9.71 14.75 -29.27
CA TRP A 74 10.73 15.77 -29.13
C TRP A 74 10.10 17.13 -28.87
N ASP A 75 10.88 17.99 -28.23
CA ASP A 75 10.55 19.39 -28.01
C ASP A 75 11.84 20.22 -28.02
N THR A 76 11.70 21.53 -28.03
CA THR A 76 12.81 22.49 -28.01
C THR A 76 12.62 23.54 -26.94
N THR A 77 13.72 23.95 -26.31
CA THR A 77 13.71 25.02 -25.31
C THR A 77 14.97 25.86 -25.46
N SER A 78 14.90 27.13 -25.05
CA SER A 78 16.07 28.01 -24.88
C SER A 78 16.65 27.95 -23.46
N ASN A 79 15.94 27.32 -22.51
CA ASN A 79 16.38 27.20 -21.13
C ASN A 79 17.24 25.95 -20.93
N GLU A 80 17.99 25.90 -19.84
CA GLU A 80 18.83 24.77 -19.45
C GLU A 80 18.06 23.63 -18.75
N ASP A 81 16.74 23.75 -18.70
CA ASP A 81 15.82 22.78 -18.12
C ASP A 81 14.52 22.64 -18.91
N MET A 82 13.86 21.50 -18.73
CA MET A 82 12.56 21.21 -19.31
C MET A 82 11.80 20.19 -18.47
N MET A 83 10.50 20.43 -18.29
CA MET A 83 9.57 19.43 -17.78
C MET A 83 8.88 18.69 -18.93
N ILE A 84 9.02 17.37 -18.96
CA ILE A 84 8.35 16.50 -19.92
C ILE A 84 7.05 16.00 -19.30
N TYR A 85 5.94 16.07 -20.05
CA TYR A 85 4.59 15.71 -19.60
C TYR A 85 4.01 14.51 -20.36
N ASN A 86 2.87 14.00 -19.86
CA ASN A 86 2.09 12.93 -20.47
C ASN A 86 2.88 11.63 -20.66
N LEU A 87 3.71 11.29 -19.67
CA LEU A 87 4.45 10.05 -19.60
C LEU A 87 3.63 8.95 -18.90
N THR A 88 3.94 7.70 -19.19
CA THR A 88 3.33 6.54 -18.54
C THR A 88 3.95 6.35 -17.14
N PRO A 89 3.17 6.18 -16.06
CA PRO A 89 3.69 5.89 -14.72
C PRO A 89 4.53 4.60 -14.68
N GLY A 90 5.56 4.59 -13.84
CA GLY A 90 6.48 3.46 -13.65
C GLY A 90 7.36 3.08 -14.86
N ARG A 91 7.22 3.77 -15.99
CA ARG A 91 7.91 3.44 -17.25
C ARG A 91 9.28 4.11 -17.33
N ILE A 92 10.23 3.40 -17.93
CA ILE A 92 11.59 3.91 -18.19
C ILE A 92 11.61 4.67 -19.52
N TYR A 93 12.19 5.85 -19.52
CA TYR A 93 12.40 6.72 -20.67
C TYR A 93 13.89 7.00 -20.90
N SER A 94 14.31 6.96 -22.16
CA SER A 94 15.59 7.48 -22.60
C SER A 94 15.42 8.92 -23.04
N ILE A 95 16.27 9.81 -22.53
CA ILE A 95 16.23 11.26 -22.78
C ILE A 95 17.55 11.64 -23.44
N ILE A 96 17.44 12.34 -24.57
CA ILE A 96 18.54 12.66 -25.47
C ILE A 96 18.49 14.17 -25.73
N VAL A 97 19.55 14.88 -25.36
CA VAL A 97 19.64 16.34 -25.51
C VAL A 97 20.72 16.68 -26.52
N PHE A 98 20.36 17.50 -27.50
CA PHE A 98 21.28 18.07 -28.47
C PHE A 98 21.33 19.58 -28.33
N THR A 99 22.51 20.16 -28.51
CA THR A 99 22.69 21.61 -28.61
C THR A 99 22.43 22.06 -30.04
N ILE A 100 21.71 23.15 -30.20
CA ILE A 100 21.46 23.83 -31.46
C ILE A 100 22.05 25.24 -31.39
N SER A 101 22.91 25.56 -32.36
CA SER A 101 23.41 26.91 -32.61
C SER A 101 23.15 27.25 -34.06
N SER A 102 22.32 28.27 -34.30
CA SER A 102 21.80 28.60 -35.64
C SER A 102 21.12 27.39 -36.31
N ASP A 103 21.68 26.87 -37.40
CA ASP A 103 21.22 25.70 -38.16
C ASP A 103 22.04 24.42 -37.87
N LEU A 104 23.04 24.51 -36.99
CA LEU A 104 23.92 23.40 -36.63
C LEU A 104 23.47 22.70 -35.36
N LYS A 105 23.51 21.37 -35.38
CA LYS A 105 23.20 20.48 -34.27
C LYS A 105 24.48 19.81 -33.78
N SER A 106 24.62 19.62 -32.47
CA SER A 106 25.80 18.96 -31.89
C SER A 106 26.01 17.57 -32.49
N GLN A 107 27.27 17.21 -32.74
CA GLN A 107 27.62 15.93 -33.36
C GLN A 107 27.22 14.73 -32.48
N ASN A 108 27.44 14.87 -31.18
CA ASN A 108 27.05 13.90 -30.17
C ASN A 108 25.96 14.51 -29.28
N PRO A 109 24.93 13.73 -28.88
CA PRO A 109 24.01 14.13 -27.83
C PRO A 109 24.53 13.78 -26.43
N ALA A 110 23.97 14.44 -25.43
CA ALA A 110 23.96 13.93 -24.07
C ALA A 110 22.78 12.96 -23.90
N ILE A 111 22.99 11.83 -23.23
CA ILE A 111 21.96 10.80 -23.05
C ILE A 111 21.85 10.44 -21.58
N THR A 112 20.63 10.31 -21.09
CA THR A 112 20.34 9.78 -19.76
C THR A 112 19.07 8.93 -19.78
N THR A 113 18.84 8.16 -18.72
CA THR A 113 17.62 7.35 -18.55
C THR A 113 16.93 7.69 -17.24
N CYS A 114 15.62 7.83 -17.29
CA CYS A 114 14.81 8.16 -16.12
C CYS A 114 13.58 7.26 -16.07
N GLN A 115 13.15 6.88 -14.87
CA GLN A 115 11.92 6.12 -14.66
C GLN A 115 10.91 7.01 -13.95
N THR A 116 9.68 7.06 -14.45
CA THR A 116 8.57 7.71 -13.74
C THR A 116 8.20 6.93 -12.48
N VAL A 117 7.63 7.59 -11.48
CA VAL A 117 7.12 6.91 -10.29
C VAL A 117 5.90 6.07 -10.67
N PRO A 118 5.76 4.81 -10.20
CA PRO A 118 4.60 3.98 -10.49
C PRO A 118 3.31 4.56 -9.90
N ALA A 119 2.17 4.21 -10.52
CA ALA A 119 0.85 4.62 -10.05
C ALA A 119 0.52 3.96 -8.70
N THR A 120 -0.27 4.65 -7.88
CA THR A 120 -0.84 4.10 -6.64
C THR A 120 -1.96 3.12 -6.96
N VAL A 121 -2.14 2.09 -6.12
CA VAL A 121 -3.27 1.17 -6.29
C VAL A 121 -4.61 1.88 -6.07
N HIS A 122 -5.66 1.37 -6.71
CA HIS A 122 -7.04 1.81 -6.52
C HIS A 122 -7.91 0.61 -6.12
N GLY A 123 -9.12 0.89 -5.60
CA GLY A 123 -10.04 -0.17 -5.18
C GLY A 123 -9.50 -1.08 -4.05
N LEU A 124 -8.60 -0.58 -3.19
CA LEU A 124 -8.01 -1.37 -2.12
C LEU A 124 -9.08 -1.78 -1.09
N ASN A 125 -9.27 -3.08 -0.95
CA ASN A 125 -10.22 -3.66 -0.01
C ASN A 125 -9.52 -4.72 0.86
N CYS A 126 -9.90 -4.77 2.13
CA CYS A 126 -9.38 -5.71 3.11
C CYS A 126 -10.54 -6.37 3.85
N THR A 127 -10.59 -7.69 3.84
CA THR A 127 -11.70 -8.46 4.43
C THR A 127 -11.20 -9.70 5.16
N PRO A 128 -11.90 -10.19 6.19
CA PRO A 128 -11.63 -11.51 6.78
C PRO A 128 -11.62 -12.61 5.73
N ASN A 129 -10.60 -13.46 5.77
CA ASN A 129 -10.50 -14.61 4.87
C ASN A 129 -11.66 -15.59 5.08
N LYS A 130 -12.13 -16.23 4.01
CA LYS A 130 -13.31 -17.12 4.06
C LYS A 130 -13.10 -18.36 4.95
N ASP A 131 -11.91 -18.93 4.95
CA ASP A 131 -11.60 -20.18 5.66
C ASP A 131 -11.12 -19.94 7.10
N ASN A 132 -10.43 -18.82 7.34
CA ASN A 132 -9.99 -18.41 8.66
C ASN A 132 -10.18 -16.92 8.89
N ARG A 133 -11.36 -16.56 9.38
CA ARG A 133 -11.76 -15.17 9.64
C ARG A 133 -11.09 -14.56 10.87
N THR A 134 -10.49 -15.39 11.75
CA THR A 134 -9.98 -14.97 13.06
C THR A 134 -8.52 -14.54 13.07
N THR A 135 -7.69 -15.03 12.15
CA THR A 135 -6.25 -14.69 12.14
C THR A 135 -5.72 -14.39 10.74
N VAL A 136 -6.60 -14.19 9.77
CA VAL A 136 -6.23 -14.00 8.36
C VAL A 136 -7.12 -12.93 7.73
N LEU A 137 -6.48 -11.99 7.04
CA LEU A 137 -7.12 -10.98 6.21
C LEU A 137 -6.70 -11.17 4.75
N ASP A 138 -7.68 -11.18 3.85
CA ASP A 138 -7.44 -11.11 2.42
C ASP A 138 -7.53 -9.67 1.93
N VAL A 139 -6.55 -9.29 1.12
CA VAL A 139 -6.34 -7.94 0.61
C VAL A 139 -6.39 -7.99 -0.91
N PHE A 140 -7.19 -7.15 -1.53
CA PHE A 140 -7.36 -7.09 -2.98
C PHE A 140 -7.36 -5.64 -3.46
N TRP A 141 -6.88 -5.42 -4.67
CA TRP A 141 -6.86 -4.10 -5.31
C TRP A 141 -7.05 -4.23 -6.82
N GLU A 142 -7.28 -3.09 -7.47
CA GLU A 142 -7.40 -3.03 -8.93
C GLU A 142 -6.02 -2.90 -9.60
N PRO A 143 -5.88 -3.37 -10.85
CA PRO A 143 -4.68 -3.14 -11.64
C PRO A 143 -4.33 -1.66 -11.75
N VAL A 144 -3.04 -1.34 -11.63
CA VAL A 144 -2.53 0.03 -11.77
C VAL A 144 -2.35 0.41 -13.23
N ASP A 145 -2.47 1.71 -13.51
CA ASP A 145 -2.09 2.27 -14.80
C ASP A 145 -0.56 2.31 -14.96
N GLY A 146 -0.09 1.97 -16.16
CA GLY A 146 1.33 2.01 -16.52
C GLY A 146 2.09 0.73 -16.17
N ASP A 147 3.38 0.87 -15.87
CA ASP A 147 4.28 -0.26 -15.71
C ASP A 147 4.62 -0.49 -14.22
N CYS A 148 4.38 -1.70 -13.72
CA CYS A 148 4.81 -2.13 -12.39
C CYS A 148 5.52 -3.48 -12.45
N THR A 149 6.44 -3.71 -11.52
CA THR A 149 7.12 -4.99 -11.32
C THR A 149 6.51 -5.82 -10.18
N GLY A 150 5.73 -5.20 -9.29
CA GLY A 150 5.03 -5.88 -8.20
C GLY A 150 4.45 -4.91 -7.19
N TYR A 151 4.06 -5.44 -6.04
CA TYR A 151 3.46 -4.71 -4.93
C TYR A 151 4.11 -5.11 -3.61
N HIS A 152 4.27 -4.15 -2.71
CA HIS A 152 4.67 -4.40 -1.33
C HIS A 152 3.49 -4.10 -0.40
N ILE A 153 3.22 -4.99 0.53
CA ILE A 153 2.06 -4.93 1.43
C ILE A 153 2.58 -4.88 2.87
N LEU A 154 2.04 -3.95 3.66
CA LEU A 154 2.28 -3.82 5.08
C LEU A 154 0.93 -3.83 5.82
N CYS A 155 0.69 -4.84 6.63
CA CYS A 155 -0.45 -4.96 7.53
C CYS A 155 0.03 -4.70 8.95
N GLN A 156 -0.45 -3.64 9.58
CA GLN A 156 0.01 -3.23 10.91
C GLN A 156 -1.17 -3.03 11.85
N ALA A 157 -1.05 -3.52 13.07
CA ALA A 157 -2.06 -3.30 14.10
C ALA A 157 -2.24 -1.79 14.37
N SER A 158 -3.49 -1.35 14.52
CA SER A 158 -3.80 0.08 14.66
C SER A 158 -3.36 0.68 16.00
N ASN A 159 -3.06 -0.17 16.99
CA ASN A 159 -2.75 0.20 18.38
C ASN A 159 -1.28 -0.07 18.77
N THR A 160 -0.50 -0.77 17.94
CA THR A 160 0.90 -1.10 18.23
C THR A 160 1.67 -1.42 16.95
N ASP A 161 2.96 -1.10 16.93
CA ASP A 161 3.85 -1.43 15.82
C ASP A 161 4.38 -2.87 15.89
N ASP A 162 4.30 -3.53 17.06
CA ASP A 162 4.87 -4.87 17.31
C ASP A 162 4.10 -6.00 16.64
N ASP A 163 2.86 -5.74 16.19
CA ASP A 163 1.99 -6.70 15.51
C ASP A 163 1.83 -6.26 14.05
N SER A 164 2.77 -6.71 13.22
CA SER A 164 2.79 -6.41 11.80
C SER A 164 3.14 -7.62 10.94
N TYR A 165 2.57 -7.66 9.74
CA TYR A 165 2.81 -8.65 8.71
C TYR A 165 3.11 -7.93 7.40
N SER A 166 4.19 -8.29 6.73
CA SER A 166 4.57 -7.69 5.45
C SER A 166 4.97 -8.73 4.42
N GLY A 167 4.78 -8.40 3.15
CA GLY A 167 5.30 -9.23 2.07
C GLY A 167 5.03 -8.61 0.70
N ASP A 168 5.53 -9.29 -0.32
CA ASP A 168 5.41 -8.85 -1.70
C ASP A 168 4.41 -9.70 -2.46
N SER A 169 3.73 -9.08 -3.44
CA SER A 169 2.85 -9.78 -4.37
C SER A 169 3.14 -9.34 -5.81
N TYR A 170 3.04 -10.28 -6.73
CA TYR A 170 3.09 -10.04 -8.18
C TYR A 170 1.69 -10.06 -8.82
N ASN A 171 0.66 -10.29 -8.00
CA ASN A 171 -0.75 -10.31 -8.39
C ASN A 171 -1.49 -9.17 -7.69
N HIS A 172 -2.77 -9.00 -8.03
CA HIS A 172 -3.66 -7.99 -7.42
C HIS A 172 -4.34 -8.48 -6.12
N HIS A 173 -3.68 -9.40 -5.41
CA HIS A 173 -4.15 -9.94 -4.14
C HIS A 173 -3.00 -10.30 -3.23
N PHE A 174 -3.25 -10.30 -1.93
CA PHE A 174 -2.33 -10.78 -0.91
C PHE A 174 -3.10 -11.24 0.33
N THR A 175 -2.54 -12.19 1.07
CA THR A 175 -3.16 -12.73 2.29
C THR A 175 -2.23 -12.48 3.46
N CYS A 176 -2.69 -11.67 4.42
CA CYS A 176 -2.00 -11.42 5.67
C CYS A 176 -2.39 -12.50 6.68
N ARG A 177 -1.40 -13.16 7.29
CA ARG A 177 -1.60 -14.33 8.17
C ARG A 177 -1.05 -14.05 9.57
N GLU A 178 -1.35 -14.97 10.48
CA GLU A 178 -0.84 -14.95 11.86
C GLU A 178 -1.23 -13.68 12.64
N LEU A 179 -2.38 -13.11 12.27
CA LEU A 179 -2.91 -11.91 12.89
C LEU A 179 -3.61 -12.22 14.23
N THR A 180 -3.63 -11.25 15.12
CA THR A 180 -4.34 -11.31 16.40
C THR A 180 -5.86 -11.29 16.16
N PRO A 181 -6.63 -12.21 16.75
CA PRO A 181 -8.10 -12.19 16.68
C PRO A 181 -8.74 -10.93 17.26
N GLY A 182 -9.82 -10.49 16.62
CA GLY A 182 -10.59 -9.31 17.03
C GLY A 182 -9.88 -7.97 16.77
N ARG A 183 -8.65 -7.97 16.27
CA ARG A 183 -7.82 -6.77 16.17
C ARG A 183 -8.04 -6.02 14.86
N MET A 184 -7.96 -4.70 14.95
CA MET A 184 -8.06 -3.78 13.82
C MET A 184 -6.68 -3.53 13.20
N TYR A 185 -6.56 -3.78 11.89
CA TYR A 185 -5.33 -3.60 11.12
C TYR A 185 -5.48 -2.50 10.07
N ASN A 186 -4.42 -1.72 9.93
CA ASN A 186 -4.19 -0.81 8.82
C ASN A 186 -3.33 -1.52 7.78
N VAL A 187 -3.90 -1.77 6.60
CA VAL A 187 -3.23 -2.44 5.49
C VAL A 187 -2.84 -1.41 4.44
N SER A 188 -1.55 -1.22 4.24
CA SER A 188 -0.96 -0.35 3.23
C SER A 188 -0.40 -1.16 2.07
N VAL A 189 -0.66 -0.72 0.84
CA VAL A 189 -0.11 -1.30 -0.39
C VAL A 189 0.67 -0.25 -1.17
N PHE A 190 1.87 -0.62 -1.57
CA PHE A 190 2.78 0.18 -2.39
C PHE A 190 2.97 -0.52 -3.73
N THR A 191 2.89 0.24 -4.82
CA THR A 191 3.24 -0.27 -6.15
C THR A 191 4.74 -0.10 -6.35
N ILE A 192 5.40 -1.14 -6.85
CA ILE A 192 6.84 -1.16 -7.10
C ILE A 192 7.08 -1.21 -8.61
N SER A 193 8.01 -0.40 -9.10
CA SER A 193 8.52 -0.48 -10.46
C SER A 193 10.01 -0.15 -10.47
N GLY A 194 10.85 -1.16 -10.69
CA GLY A 194 12.29 -1.03 -10.54
C GLY A 194 12.66 -0.57 -9.13
N ASP A 195 13.42 0.53 -9.03
CA ASP A 195 13.87 1.10 -7.76
C ASP A 195 12.88 2.13 -7.17
N PHE A 196 11.74 2.35 -7.82
CA PHE A 196 10.75 3.33 -7.39
C PHE A 196 9.52 2.65 -6.78
N SER A 197 9.06 3.20 -5.66
CA SER A 197 7.78 2.88 -5.05
C SER A 197 6.80 4.05 -5.19
N SER A 198 5.51 3.72 -5.30
CA SER A 198 4.43 4.70 -5.23
C SER A 198 4.18 5.12 -3.77
N ARG A 199 3.28 6.09 -3.58
CA ARG A 199 2.72 6.34 -2.25
C ARG A 199 1.89 5.14 -1.81
N SER A 200 1.79 4.91 -0.50
CA SER A 200 0.86 3.90 0.00
C SER A 200 -0.58 4.32 -0.25
N THR A 201 -1.38 3.35 -0.65
CA THR A 201 -2.83 3.39 -0.46
C THR A 201 -3.13 2.47 0.71
N PHE A 202 -4.02 2.90 1.60
CA PHE A 202 -4.32 2.13 2.80
C PHE A 202 -5.81 1.83 2.92
N SER A 203 -6.11 0.72 3.57
CA SER A 203 -7.46 0.29 3.89
C SER A 203 -7.46 -0.42 5.24
N PHE A 204 -8.61 -0.41 5.86
CA PHE A 204 -8.81 -0.93 7.21
C PHE A 204 -9.46 -2.30 7.15
N GLY A 205 -8.92 -3.26 7.90
CA GLY A 205 -9.48 -4.60 8.02
C GLY A 205 -9.45 -5.07 9.46
N GLN A 206 -10.53 -5.72 9.91
CA GLN A 206 -10.61 -6.27 11.26
C GLN A 206 -10.70 -7.79 11.19
N THR A 207 -9.87 -8.50 11.95
CA THR A 207 -10.05 -9.94 12.14
C THR A 207 -11.26 -10.20 13.04
N GLU A 208 -11.93 -11.32 12.84
CA GLU A 208 -13.01 -11.70 13.75
C GLU A 208 -12.46 -12.10 15.13
N PRO A 209 -13.14 -11.72 16.23
CA PRO A 209 -12.79 -12.19 17.56
C PRO A 209 -12.80 -13.71 17.63
N ALA A 210 -11.89 -14.27 18.44
CA ALA A 210 -11.84 -15.70 18.68
C ALA A 210 -13.02 -16.16 19.55
N ASN A 211 -13.42 -17.40 19.35
CA ASN A 211 -14.40 -18.06 20.20
C ASN A 211 -13.81 -18.33 21.59
N VAL A 212 -14.67 -18.41 22.61
CA VAL A 212 -14.27 -18.94 23.92
C VAL A 212 -13.87 -20.42 23.79
N PRO A 213 -12.77 -20.88 24.42
CA PRO A 213 -12.34 -22.26 24.33
C PRO A 213 -13.30 -23.26 25.00
N SER A 214 -13.93 -22.88 26.11
CA SER A 214 -14.81 -23.75 26.88
C SER A 214 -15.95 -22.96 27.54
N VAL A 215 -17.10 -23.60 27.72
CA VAL A 215 -18.26 -23.07 28.45
C VAL A 215 -18.80 -24.18 29.36
N ASN A 216 -19.05 -23.84 30.62
CA ASN A 216 -19.60 -24.72 31.63
C ASN A 216 -20.85 -24.08 32.26
N VAL A 217 -21.93 -24.85 32.35
CA VAL A 217 -23.16 -24.44 33.03
C VAL A 217 -23.36 -25.32 34.26
N ALA A 218 -23.52 -24.70 35.42
CA ALA A 218 -23.76 -25.41 36.67
C ALA A 218 -24.93 -24.78 37.45
N GLY A 219 -25.65 -25.59 38.22
CA GLY A 219 -26.70 -25.09 39.11
C GLY A 219 -26.12 -24.20 40.20
N TYR A 220 -26.78 -23.07 40.48
CA TYR A 220 -26.39 -22.10 41.50
C TYR A 220 -27.59 -21.81 42.41
N GLY A 221 -27.67 -22.47 43.56
CA GLY A 221 -28.86 -22.38 44.43
C GLY A 221 -30.10 -23.06 43.81
N LYS A 222 -31.31 -22.57 44.13
CA LYS A 222 -32.57 -23.25 43.77
C LYS A 222 -33.17 -22.84 42.42
N ARG A 223 -32.91 -21.61 41.97
CA ARG A 223 -33.54 -21.00 40.78
C ARG A 223 -32.54 -20.18 39.97
N ALA A 224 -31.27 -20.56 40.02
CA ALA A 224 -30.23 -19.90 39.25
C ALA A 224 -29.23 -20.92 38.70
N VAL A 225 -28.54 -20.51 37.65
CA VAL A 225 -27.38 -21.21 37.09
C VAL A 225 -26.20 -20.24 37.04
N VAL A 226 -25.01 -20.78 37.15
CA VAL A 226 -23.77 -20.07 36.85
C VAL A 226 -23.23 -20.58 35.52
N VAL A 227 -22.92 -19.66 34.62
CA VAL A 227 -22.26 -19.93 33.35
C VAL A 227 -20.83 -19.44 33.49
N LYS A 228 -19.84 -20.34 33.36
CA LYS A 228 -18.41 -20.03 33.38
C LYS A 228 -17.78 -20.35 32.03
N TRP A 229 -16.78 -19.59 31.59
CA TRP A 229 -16.06 -19.85 30.35
C TRP A 229 -14.58 -19.53 30.46
N ASP A 230 -13.76 -20.13 29.59
CA ASP A 230 -12.38 -19.70 29.44
C ASP A 230 -12.31 -18.43 28.55
N PRO A 231 -11.51 -17.41 28.90
CA PRO A 231 -11.39 -16.21 28.08
C PRO A 231 -10.91 -16.51 26.65
N ALA A 232 -11.55 -15.88 25.66
CA ALA A 232 -11.11 -15.92 24.27
C ALA A 232 -9.74 -15.24 24.10
N ARG A 233 -8.92 -15.78 23.19
CA ARG A 233 -7.63 -15.18 22.82
C ARG A 233 -7.84 -13.90 21.98
N GLY A 234 -6.84 -13.02 21.99
CA GLY A 234 -6.86 -11.78 21.21
C GLY A 234 -7.69 -10.66 21.86
N ASP A 235 -8.04 -9.68 21.04
CA ASP A 235 -8.74 -8.47 21.44
C ASP A 235 -10.25 -8.70 21.49
N LYS A 236 -10.88 -8.15 22.53
CA LYS A 236 -12.30 -8.28 22.84
C LYS A 236 -12.73 -7.16 23.77
N ASP A 237 -13.96 -6.68 23.56
CA ASP A 237 -14.57 -5.62 24.35
C ASP A 237 -15.64 -6.17 25.30
N ALA A 238 -16.28 -7.28 24.94
CA ALA A 238 -17.39 -7.85 25.71
C ALA A 238 -17.61 -9.34 25.41
N TYR A 239 -18.33 -10.01 26.30
CA TYR A 239 -18.99 -11.28 26.02
C TYR A 239 -20.51 -11.16 26.13
N PHE A 240 -21.22 -11.87 25.26
CA PHE A 240 -22.68 -12.04 25.37
C PHE A 240 -22.99 -13.49 25.75
N VAL A 241 -23.69 -13.67 26.86
CA VAL A 241 -24.11 -14.96 27.38
C VAL A 241 -25.60 -15.15 27.10
N ASP A 242 -25.91 -16.01 26.14
CA ASP A 242 -27.27 -16.39 25.79
C ASP A 242 -27.63 -17.69 26.49
N LEU A 243 -28.71 -17.67 27.27
CA LEU A 243 -29.25 -18.84 27.97
C LEU A 243 -30.52 -19.30 27.26
N TYR A 244 -30.59 -20.60 26.98
CA TYR A 244 -31.69 -21.27 26.31
C TYR A 244 -32.37 -22.26 27.25
N ALA A 245 -33.69 -22.40 27.12
CA ALA A 245 -34.48 -23.47 27.73
C ALA A 245 -35.34 -24.11 26.65
N GLU A 246 -35.25 -25.43 26.46
CA GLU A 246 -35.97 -26.15 25.38
C GLU A 246 -35.82 -25.45 24.01
N ASP A 247 -34.57 -25.14 23.63
CA ASP A 247 -34.21 -24.44 22.38
C ASP A 247 -34.75 -23.00 22.23
N LYS A 248 -35.34 -22.41 23.29
CA LYS A 248 -35.79 -21.01 23.30
C LYS A 248 -34.84 -20.14 24.09
N LEU A 249 -34.39 -19.04 23.48
CA LEU A 249 -33.64 -18.01 24.17
C LEU A 249 -34.50 -17.40 25.28
N ILE A 250 -34.04 -17.47 26.52
CA ILE A 250 -34.74 -16.95 27.70
C ILE A 250 -34.03 -15.74 28.32
N HIS A 251 -32.70 -15.69 28.27
CA HIS A 251 -31.90 -14.58 28.78
C HIS A 251 -30.71 -14.32 27.85
N SER A 252 -30.33 -13.06 27.75
CA SER A 252 -29.10 -12.61 27.09
C SER A 252 -28.45 -11.57 27.98
N VAL A 253 -27.21 -11.80 28.39
CA VAL A 253 -26.46 -10.94 29.31
C VAL A 253 -25.20 -10.45 28.62
N ASN A 254 -24.99 -9.13 28.61
CA ASN A 254 -23.74 -8.51 28.16
C ASN A 254 -22.82 -8.29 29.36
N THR A 255 -21.59 -8.82 29.28
CA THR A 255 -20.51 -8.52 30.22
C THR A 255 -19.42 -7.76 29.50
N SER A 256 -19.27 -6.48 29.84
CA SER A 256 -18.22 -5.61 29.32
C SER A 256 -16.88 -5.95 29.97
N VAL A 257 -15.82 -6.09 29.18
CA VAL A 257 -14.45 -6.24 29.67
C VAL A 257 -13.92 -4.86 30.01
N ILE A 258 -13.88 -4.51 31.29
CA ILE A 258 -13.19 -3.29 31.76
C ILE A 258 -11.75 -3.68 32.12
N ASP A 259 -10.77 -3.00 31.53
CA ASP A 259 -9.34 -3.05 31.88
C ASP A 259 -8.68 -4.44 31.92
N ASN A 260 -9.04 -5.38 31.02
CA ASN A 260 -8.51 -6.76 31.01
C ASN A 260 -8.71 -7.55 32.33
N VAL A 261 -9.51 -7.01 33.26
CA VAL A 261 -9.91 -7.68 34.50
C VAL A 261 -11.34 -8.13 34.33
N LEU A 262 -11.54 -9.25 33.63
CA LEU A 262 -12.65 -10.11 34.03
C LEU A 262 -12.13 -10.90 35.22
N ASP A 263 -12.34 -10.37 36.42
CA ASP A 263 -11.98 -11.08 37.65
C ASP A 263 -12.66 -12.45 37.71
N ASP A 264 -13.81 -12.63 37.05
CA ASP A 264 -14.38 -13.94 36.80
C ASP A 264 -15.05 -13.98 35.42
N ALA A 265 -14.60 -14.88 34.54
CA ALA A 265 -15.28 -15.21 33.29
C ALA A 265 -16.53 -16.05 33.58
N GLU A 266 -17.45 -15.46 34.35
CA GLU A 266 -18.70 -16.07 34.78
C GLU A 266 -19.84 -15.07 34.89
N VAL A 267 -21.07 -15.59 34.73
CA VAL A 267 -22.32 -14.85 34.98
C VAL A 267 -23.28 -15.78 35.70
N ILE A 268 -23.93 -15.26 36.74
CA ILE A 268 -25.04 -15.93 37.43
C ILE A 268 -26.36 -15.41 36.86
N ILE A 269 -27.21 -16.33 36.40
CA ILE A 269 -28.56 -16.03 35.88
C ILE A 269 -29.57 -16.66 36.82
N ASP A 270 -30.40 -15.85 37.46
CA ASP A 270 -31.37 -16.25 38.47
C ASP A 270 -32.83 -16.15 37.98
N HIS A 271 -33.79 -16.35 38.89
CA HIS A 271 -35.23 -16.35 38.61
C HIS A 271 -35.71 -17.40 37.58
N LEU A 272 -34.94 -18.48 37.41
CA LEU A 272 -35.25 -19.56 36.47
C LEU A 272 -36.42 -20.43 36.93
N ASN A 273 -37.06 -21.10 35.97
CA ASN A 273 -38.15 -22.05 36.21
C ASN A 273 -37.61 -23.45 36.53
N PHE A 274 -38.35 -24.19 37.33
CA PHE A 274 -38.05 -25.61 37.60
C PHE A 274 -38.39 -26.48 36.39
N ASP A 275 -37.85 -27.70 36.37
CA ASP A 275 -38.14 -28.75 35.38
C ASP A 275 -37.77 -28.43 33.91
N PHE A 276 -36.92 -27.42 33.66
CA PHE A 276 -36.34 -27.14 32.34
C PHE A 276 -34.86 -27.51 32.29
N GLN A 277 -34.41 -28.00 31.13
CA GLN A 277 -33.00 -28.08 30.79
C GLN A 277 -32.52 -26.74 30.24
N TYR A 278 -31.35 -26.28 30.69
CA TYR A 278 -30.74 -25.03 30.27
C TYR A 278 -29.43 -25.26 29.51
N ASP A 279 -29.26 -24.56 28.40
CA ASP A 279 -28.03 -24.54 27.60
C ASP A 279 -27.53 -23.10 27.46
N ALA A 280 -26.22 -22.88 27.49
CA ALA A 280 -25.64 -21.54 27.37
C ALA A 280 -24.69 -21.43 26.18
N ILE A 281 -24.73 -20.28 25.51
CA ILE A 281 -23.84 -19.89 24.43
C ILE A 281 -23.13 -18.60 24.82
N VAL A 282 -21.80 -18.58 24.77
CA VAL A 282 -20.99 -17.39 25.06
C VAL A 282 -20.34 -16.88 23.78
N LYS A 283 -20.66 -15.65 23.40
CA LYS A 283 -20.21 -14.99 22.17
C LYS A 283 -19.16 -13.93 22.51
N THR A 284 -18.09 -13.85 21.73
CA THR A 284 -17.03 -12.86 21.93
C THR A 284 -17.28 -11.67 21.00
N HIS A 285 -17.22 -10.45 21.54
CA HIS A 285 -17.40 -9.24 20.76
C HIS A 285 -16.12 -8.40 20.78
N SER A 286 -15.70 -7.90 19.61
CA SER A 286 -14.57 -6.97 19.44
C SER A 286 -14.90 -6.04 18.30
N HIS A 287 -15.13 -4.76 18.59
CA HIS A 287 -15.62 -3.76 17.64
C HIS A 287 -16.65 -4.34 16.63
N ALA A 288 -16.81 -3.83 15.41
CA ALA A 288 -18.02 -4.01 14.59
C ALA A 288 -18.37 -5.44 14.11
N LEU A 289 -17.67 -6.49 14.57
CA LEU A 289 -17.92 -7.88 14.18
C LEU A 289 -18.38 -8.74 15.37
N ASN A 290 -19.68 -9.07 15.35
CA ASN A 290 -20.36 -10.04 16.22
C ASN A 290 -19.88 -11.48 15.93
N SER A 291 -18.65 -11.86 16.31
CA SER A 291 -18.20 -13.25 16.15
C SER A 291 -18.80 -14.14 17.25
N THR A 292 -19.82 -14.91 16.89
CA THR A 292 -20.53 -15.79 17.81
C THR A 292 -19.92 -17.18 17.80
N GLY A 293 -18.94 -17.40 18.67
CA GLY A 293 -18.49 -18.76 18.98
C GLY A 293 -19.58 -19.54 19.70
N THR A 294 -20.02 -20.66 19.14
CA THR A 294 -20.94 -21.58 19.81
C THR A 294 -20.17 -22.83 20.20
N CYS A 295 -19.84 -22.98 21.49
CA CYS A 295 -19.39 -24.25 22.05
C CYS A 295 -20.38 -24.68 23.11
N SER A 296 -21.26 -25.62 22.74
CA SER A 296 -22.22 -26.24 23.64
C SER A 296 -21.53 -27.35 24.43
N SER A 297 -21.42 -27.19 25.75
CA SER A 297 -21.27 -28.33 26.66
C SER A 297 -22.52 -28.38 27.53
N GLY A 298 -23.41 -29.31 27.18
CA GLY A 298 -24.64 -29.55 27.90
C GLY A 298 -24.38 -30.58 28.99
N HIS A 299 -24.59 -30.20 30.25
CA HIS A 299 -25.01 -31.17 31.25
C HIS A 299 -26.47 -30.87 31.55
N SER A 300 -27.37 -31.81 31.24
CA SER A 300 -28.78 -31.68 31.59
C SER A 300 -28.90 -31.61 33.12
N LEU A 301 -29.30 -30.46 33.65
CA LEU A 301 -29.72 -30.34 35.04
C LEU A 301 -31.24 -30.23 35.07
N TYR A 302 -31.93 -31.32 35.41
CA TYR A 302 -33.34 -31.23 35.77
C TYR A 302 -33.44 -30.56 37.14
N LEU A 303 -33.94 -29.33 37.17
CA LEU A 303 -34.33 -28.68 38.41
C LEU A 303 -35.59 -29.37 38.97
N LEU A 304 -35.41 -30.52 39.61
CA LEU A 304 -36.50 -31.29 40.21
C LEU A 304 -37.20 -30.51 41.32
N HIS A 305 -38.51 -30.67 41.38
CA HIS A 305 -39.43 -30.11 42.38
C HIS A 305 -39.11 -30.47 43.86
N ASN A 306 -38.13 -31.33 44.12
CA ASN A 306 -37.90 -31.95 45.43
C ASN A 306 -36.47 -31.77 45.96
N PHE A 307 -36.15 -30.56 46.42
CA PHE A 307 -35.37 -30.44 47.65
C PHE A 307 -36.35 -30.28 48.82
N LYS A 308 -36.68 -31.38 49.49
CA LYS A 308 -37.20 -31.35 50.86
C LYS A 308 -36.87 -32.63 51.63
N PRO A 309 -36.80 -32.56 52.97
CA PRO A 309 -37.10 -31.39 53.81
C PRO A 309 -35.90 -30.47 54.06
#